data_AF-A0L7B7-F1
#
_entry.id   AF-A0L7B7-F1
#
_cell.length_a   1.000
_cell.length_b   1.000
_cell.length_c   1.000
_cell.angle_alpha   90.00
_cell.angle_beta   90.00
_cell.angle_gamma   90.00
#
_symmetry.space_group_name_H-M   'P 1'
#
loop_
_entity.id
_entity.type
_entity.pdbx_description
1 polymer ?
#
loop_
_entity_poly.entity_id
_entity_poly.type
_entity_poly.pdbx_seq_one_letter_code
_entity_poly.pdbx_strand_id
1 'polypeptide(L)'
;MDNINSTGSRSKQVKPLLPWLKTPMAISIPVERFSFTPTVEWQLGNRSWRDEIQKFWSFLLLVLTAPVIWSVVIPIALLDMMATLYQRICFPVYGIGLVYRSDYVVMDRHKLSYLSPLEKLNCLYCGYGNGVLAYVREIASRTEERWCPIKHGKRPKSPHSRYDSFENYGDESGYQCRVQQKSSQ
;
A
#
# COMPACT_ATOMS: atom_id res chain seq x y z
N MET A 1 -7.57 -3.68 -48.65
CA MET A 1 -8.64 -3.21 -47.76
C MET A 1 -9.31 -4.43 -47.16
N ASP A 2 -8.91 -4.70 -45.91
CA ASP A 2 -9.73 -5.17 -44.79
C ASP A 2 -10.53 -6.49 -44.83
N ASN A 3 -9.98 -7.49 -44.12
CA ASN A 3 -10.40 -7.88 -42.75
C ASN A 3 -11.33 -9.11 -42.49
N ILE A 4 -10.98 -9.79 -41.38
CA ILE A 4 -11.76 -10.62 -40.42
C ILE A 4 -11.96 -12.15 -40.63
N ASN A 5 -11.24 -12.89 -39.77
CA ASN A 5 -11.59 -14.05 -38.90
C ASN A 5 -12.57 -15.14 -39.39
N SER A 6 -12.23 -16.42 -39.15
CA SER A 6 -12.64 -17.11 -37.90
C SER A 6 -12.35 -18.63 -37.90
N THR A 7 -11.89 -19.07 -36.71
CA THR A 7 -12.21 -20.33 -36.00
C THR A 7 -11.95 -21.70 -36.66
N GLY A 8 -10.89 -22.36 -36.19
CA GLY A 8 -10.76 -23.81 -36.21
C GLY A 8 -10.07 -24.33 -34.96
N SER A 9 -10.77 -25.10 -34.13
CA SER A 9 -10.12 -26.12 -33.31
C SER A 9 -11.10 -27.22 -32.92
N ARG A 10 -10.77 -28.42 -33.40
CA ARG A 10 -11.48 -29.69 -33.18
C ARG A 10 -10.65 -30.51 -32.20
N SER A 11 -11.30 -30.97 -31.15
CA SER A 11 -10.80 -31.82 -30.06
C SER A 11 -10.00 -33.05 -30.52
N LYS A 12 -8.88 -33.34 -29.84
CA LYS A 12 -8.39 -34.72 -29.67
C LYS A 12 -8.01 -34.97 -28.20
N GLN A 13 -8.78 -35.87 -27.59
CA GLN A 13 -8.45 -36.59 -26.36
C GLN A 13 -7.24 -37.49 -26.58
N VAL A 14 -6.32 -37.52 -25.61
CA VAL A 14 -5.37 -38.62 -25.41
C VAL A 14 -5.39 -38.98 -23.91
N LYS A 15 -5.61 -40.26 -23.61
CA LYS A 15 -5.71 -40.85 -22.27
C LYS A 15 -4.34 -40.93 -21.57
N PRO A 16 -4.29 -40.90 -20.22
CA PRO A 16 -3.05 -40.89 -19.46
C PRO A 16 -2.55 -42.31 -19.18
N LEU A 17 -1.24 -42.52 -19.26
CA LEU A 17 -0.59 -43.73 -18.79
C LEU A 17 0.87 -43.42 -18.43
N LEU A 18 1.12 -43.16 -17.14
CA LEU A 18 2.34 -43.52 -16.40
C LEU A 18 2.15 -43.14 -14.90
N PRO A 19 2.39 -44.06 -13.94
CA PRO A 19 1.73 -44.01 -12.62
C PRO A 19 2.59 -43.43 -11.47
N TRP A 20 3.72 -42.77 -11.75
CA TRP A 20 4.75 -42.48 -10.73
C TRP A 20 5.13 -41.00 -10.53
N LEU A 21 4.41 -40.03 -11.12
CA LEU A 21 4.55 -38.60 -10.79
C LEU A 21 3.47 -38.10 -9.82
N LYS A 22 3.13 -38.91 -8.81
CA LYS A 22 2.29 -38.50 -7.69
C LYS A 22 3.16 -38.01 -6.54
N THR A 23 3.63 -36.77 -6.66
CA THR A 23 3.73 -35.79 -5.57
C THR A 23 4.34 -34.48 -6.10
N PRO A 24 3.55 -33.54 -6.63
CA PRO A 24 3.92 -32.16 -6.36
C PRO A 24 3.82 -32.00 -4.84
N MET A 25 4.94 -31.68 -4.22
CA MET A 25 5.00 -31.11 -2.87
C MET A 25 4.31 -29.74 -2.96
N ALA A 26 3.00 -29.77 -3.17
CA ALA A 26 2.11 -28.67 -2.95
C ALA A 26 2.17 -28.46 -1.43
N ILE A 27 3.01 -27.52 -1.01
CA ILE A 27 2.88 -26.91 0.30
C ILE A 27 1.58 -26.11 0.22
N SER A 28 0.46 -26.83 0.34
CA SER A 28 -0.83 -26.29 0.66
C SER A 28 -0.72 -25.79 2.09
N ILE A 29 -0.25 -24.54 2.24
CA ILE A 29 -0.45 -23.79 3.47
C ILE A 29 -1.96 -23.75 3.65
N PRO A 30 -2.52 -24.38 4.70
CA PRO A 30 -3.91 -24.15 5.02
C PRO A 30 -3.98 -22.69 5.46
N VAL A 31 -4.38 -21.81 4.54
CA VAL A 31 -5.00 -20.56 4.93
C VAL A 31 -6.32 -21.00 5.51
N GLU A 32 -6.32 -21.39 6.79
CA GLU A 32 -7.53 -21.41 7.59
C GLU A 32 -8.11 -20.02 7.44
N ARG A 33 -9.06 -19.92 6.51
CA ARG A 33 -9.98 -18.82 6.40
C ARG A 33 -10.73 -18.91 7.72
N PHE A 34 -10.22 -18.21 8.72
CA PHE A 34 -10.89 -18.01 10.00
C PHE A 34 -12.21 -17.34 9.64
N SER A 35 -13.22 -18.18 9.38
CA SER A 35 -14.60 -17.80 9.32
C SER A 35 -14.95 -17.43 10.74
N PHE A 36 -14.67 -16.18 11.09
CA PHE A 36 -15.31 -15.52 12.19
C PHE A 36 -16.80 -15.54 11.86
N THR A 37 -17.50 -16.57 12.33
CA THR A 37 -18.94 -16.55 12.45
C THR A 37 -19.20 -15.78 13.74
N PRO A 38 -19.62 -14.51 13.69
CA PRO A 38 -20.21 -13.90 14.86
C PRO A 38 -21.59 -14.54 15.02
N THR A 39 -21.68 -15.75 15.58
CA THR A 39 -22.91 -16.22 16.22
C THR A 39 -23.06 -15.41 17.50
N VAL A 40 -23.48 -14.15 17.33
CA VAL A 40 -23.98 -13.32 18.41
C VAL A 40 -25.43 -13.73 18.60
N GLU A 41 -25.60 -14.88 19.27
CA GLU A 41 -26.88 -15.26 19.84
C GLU A 41 -27.08 -14.34 21.05
N TRP A 42 -27.74 -13.21 20.81
CA TRP A 42 -28.15 -12.25 21.84
C TRP A 42 -29.20 -12.92 22.75
N GLN A 43 -28.74 -13.71 23.72
CA GLN A 43 -29.57 -14.11 24.85
C GLN A 43 -29.89 -12.86 25.69
N LEU A 44 -31.18 -12.51 25.70
CA LEU A 44 -31.79 -11.54 26.59
C LEU A 44 -31.57 -11.97 28.05
N GLY A 45 -30.69 -11.30 28.80
CA GLY A 45 -30.55 -11.58 30.23
C GLY A 45 -29.41 -10.84 30.92
N ASN A 46 -29.77 -9.84 31.73
CA ASN A 46 -28.92 -9.01 32.61
C ASN A 46 -27.88 -8.09 31.94
N ARG A 47 -28.19 -6.78 31.88
CA ARG A 47 -27.17 -5.72 31.82
C ARG A 47 -26.31 -5.85 33.08
N SER A 48 -25.13 -6.41 32.91
CA SER A 48 -24.23 -6.78 34.00
C SER A 48 -23.21 -5.65 34.20
N TRP A 49 -22.96 -5.30 35.46
CA TRP A 49 -21.96 -4.31 35.91
C TRP A 49 -20.57 -4.48 35.27
N ARG A 50 -20.26 -5.68 34.76
CA ARG A 50 -19.05 -5.98 33.96
C ARG A 50 -18.95 -5.16 32.67
N ASP A 51 -20.05 -4.86 32.00
CA ASP A 51 -20.06 -4.09 30.75
C ASP A 51 -19.71 -2.62 30.98
N GLU A 52 -20.15 -2.05 32.10
CA GLU A 52 -19.78 -0.69 32.49
C GLU A 52 -18.31 -0.58 32.87
N ILE A 53 -17.81 -1.57 33.62
CA ILE A 53 -16.40 -1.68 33.94
C ILE A 53 -15.57 -1.78 32.66
N GLN A 54 -15.94 -2.67 31.74
CA GLN A 54 -15.18 -2.87 30.51
C GLN A 54 -15.19 -1.61 29.61
N LYS A 55 -16.30 -0.86 29.56
CA LYS A 55 -16.36 0.44 28.87
C LYS A 55 -15.45 1.47 29.53
N PHE A 56 -15.45 1.53 30.86
CA PHE A 56 -14.56 2.40 31.62
C PHE A 56 -13.08 2.09 31.38
N TRP A 57 -12.69 0.81 31.43
CA TRP A 57 -11.32 0.38 31.10
C TRP A 57 -10.94 0.71 29.65
N SER A 58 -11.84 0.48 28.70
CA SER A 58 -11.58 0.80 27.29
C SER A 58 -11.39 2.31 27.06
N PHE A 59 -12.21 3.14 27.73
CA PHE A 59 -12.08 4.59 27.68
C PHE A 59 -10.79 5.08 28.36
N LEU A 60 -10.44 4.52 29.52
CA LEU A 60 -9.20 4.86 30.22
C LEU A 60 -7.97 4.53 29.37
N LEU A 61 -7.94 3.36 28.74
CA LEU A 61 -6.87 2.97 27.81
C LEU A 61 -6.80 3.91 26.61
N LEU A 62 -7.94 4.33 26.04
CA LEU A 62 -7.97 5.32 24.96
C LEU A 62 -7.36 6.65 25.39
N VAL A 63 -7.72 7.16 26.57
CA VAL A 63 -7.19 8.42 27.10
C VAL A 63 -5.69 8.31 27.38
N LEU A 64 -5.22 7.19 27.92
CA LEU A 64 -3.80 6.96 28.19
C LEU A 64 -2.96 6.80 26.92
N THR A 65 -3.51 6.20 25.88
CA THR A 65 -2.82 5.98 24.60
C THR A 65 -2.93 7.16 23.65
N ALA A 66 -3.94 8.03 23.82
CA ALA A 66 -4.14 9.21 23.00
C ALA A 66 -2.87 10.08 22.89
N PRO A 67 -2.16 10.46 23.97
CA PRO A 67 -0.92 11.24 23.87
C PRO A 67 0.13 10.60 22.96
N VAL A 68 0.24 9.27 22.97
CA VAL A 68 1.20 8.54 22.14
C VAL A 68 0.75 8.53 20.67
N ILE A 69 -0.54 8.34 20.40
CA ILE A 69 -1.08 8.38 19.04
C ILE A 69 -0.89 9.78 18.44
N TRP A 70 -1.17 10.82 19.22
CA TRP A 70 -1.06 12.21 18.81
C TRP A 70 0.39 12.69 18.69
N SER A 71 1.33 12.11 19.46
CA SER A 71 2.75 12.44 19.32
C SER A 71 3.30 12.06 17.95
N VAL A 72 2.73 11.03 17.28
CA VAL A 72 3.11 10.60 15.93
C VAL A 72 2.62 11.56 14.83
N VAL A 73 1.61 12.40 15.09
CA VAL A 73 1.19 13.44 14.12
C VAL A 73 2.31 14.42 13.86
N ILE A 74 3.04 14.81 14.91
CA ILE A 74 4.12 15.80 14.83
C ILE A 74 5.21 15.39 13.83
N PRO A 75 5.84 14.20 13.93
CA PRO A 75 6.86 13.78 12.97
C PRO A 75 6.28 13.56 11.57
N ILE A 76 5.03 13.10 11.42
CA ILE A 76 4.39 12.99 10.10
C ILE A 76 4.22 14.38 9.46
N ALA A 77 3.76 15.38 10.21
CA ALA A 77 3.60 16.75 9.72
C ALA A 77 4.95 17.40 9.38
N LEU A 78 5.98 17.14 10.21
CA LEU A 78 7.33 17.58 9.90
C LEU A 78 7.84 16.94 8.61
N LEU A 79 7.62 15.64 8.42
CA LEU A 79 7.99 14.93 7.19
C LEU A 79 7.25 15.48 5.96
N ASP A 80 5.94 15.76 6.07
CA ASP A 80 5.12 16.40 5.02
C ASP A 80 5.75 17.73 4.59
N MET A 81 6.08 18.59 5.56
CA MET A 81 6.71 19.88 5.31
C MET A 81 8.09 19.75 4.66
N MET A 82 8.95 18.88 5.22
CA MET A 82 10.31 18.67 4.71
C MET A 82 10.30 18.09 3.29
N ALA A 83 9.44 17.11 3.02
CA ALA A 83 9.32 16.50 1.71
C ALA A 83 8.77 17.48 0.66
N THR A 84 7.80 18.31 1.06
CA THR A 84 7.27 19.39 0.21
C THR A 84 8.36 20.40 -0.14
N LEU A 85 9.15 20.82 0.85
CA LEU A 85 10.26 21.76 0.65
C LEU A 85 11.35 21.16 -0.24
N TYR A 86 11.74 19.92 0.03
CA TYR A 86 12.72 19.17 -0.75
C TYR A 86 12.33 19.11 -2.23
N GLN A 87 11.11 18.69 -2.55
CA GLN A 87 10.73 18.60 -3.96
C GLN A 87 10.65 19.99 -4.62
N ARG A 88 10.17 21.01 -3.91
CA ARG A 88 10.05 22.37 -4.47
C ARG A 88 11.40 22.97 -4.82
N ILE A 89 12.44 22.64 -4.06
CA ILE A 89 13.81 23.11 -4.31
C ILE A 89 14.50 22.22 -5.34
N CYS A 90 14.52 20.90 -5.12
CA CYS A 90 15.34 19.98 -5.90
C CYS A 90 14.72 19.59 -7.24
N PHE A 91 13.39 19.39 -7.33
CA PHE A 91 12.79 18.85 -8.55
C PHE A 91 12.91 19.80 -9.75
N PRO A 92 12.72 21.12 -9.62
CA PRO A 92 12.97 22.06 -10.71
C PRO A 92 14.42 22.04 -11.18
N VAL A 93 15.38 21.89 -10.26
CA VAL A 93 16.82 21.82 -10.58
C VAL A 93 17.15 20.58 -11.41
N TYR A 94 16.49 19.46 -11.13
CA TYR A 94 16.73 18.19 -11.83
C TYR A 94 15.75 17.89 -12.97
N GLY A 95 14.83 18.82 -13.29
CA GLY A 95 13.81 18.63 -14.33
C GLY A 95 12.78 17.54 -14.01
N ILE A 96 12.56 17.24 -12.73
CA ILE A 96 11.57 16.24 -12.28
C ILE A 96 10.20 16.92 -12.15
N GLY A 97 9.13 16.26 -12.59
CA GLY A 97 7.77 16.77 -12.40
C GLY A 97 7.38 16.83 -10.92
N LEU A 98 6.72 17.91 -10.50
CA LEU A 98 6.22 18.06 -9.12
C LEU A 98 5.11 17.05 -8.80
N VAL A 99 5.02 16.68 -7.53
CA VAL A 99 3.96 15.80 -7.00
C VAL A 99 2.92 16.69 -6.32
N TYR A 100 1.67 16.61 -6.78
CA TYR A 100 0.59 17.36 -6.16
C TYR A 100 0.11 16.66 -4.90
N ARG A 101 0.16 17.38 -3.77
CA ARG A 101 -0.26 16.85 -2.47
C ARG A 101 -1.75 16.49 -2.43
N SER A 102 -2.59 17.20 -3.19
CA SER A 102 -4.03 16.97 -3.30
C SER A 102 -4.40 15.57 -3.78
N ASP A 103 -3.52 14.94 -4.55
CA ASP A 103 -3.79 13.63 -5.16
C ASP A 103 -3.61 12.49 -4.14
N TYR A 104 -2.95 12.76 -3.02
CA TYR A 104 -2.59 11.79 -2.00
C TYR A 104 -3.31 12.04 -0.67
N VAL A 105 -3.38 13.29 -0.23
CA VAL A 105 -4.00 13.65 1.05
C VAL A 105 -5.48 14.00 0.84
N VAL A 106 -6.32 12.97 0.76
CA VAL A 106 -7.78 13.11 0.61
C VAL A 106 -8.46 12.94 1.97
N MET A 107 -9.11 14.00 2.42
CA MET A 107 -9.83 14.03 3.70
C MET A 107 -11.30 14.37 3.44
N ASP A 108 -12.10 13.39 3.03
CA ASP A 108 -13.53 13.56 2.69
C ASP A 108 -14.46 12.95 3.76
N ARG A 109 -14.00 11.90 4.45
CA ARG A 109 -14.79 11.12 5.42
C ARG A 109 -15.28 11.89 6.64
N HIS A 110 -14.67 13.03 6.96
CA HIS A 110 -15.13 13.89 8.05
C HIS A 110 -16.53 14.49 7.79
N LYS A 111 -16.99 14.50 6.53
CA LYS A 111 -18.31 14.99 6.11
C LYS A 111 -19.45 13.99 6.35
N LEU A 112 -19.14 12.73 6.69
CA LEU A 112 -20.15 11.70 6.96
C LEU A 112 -20.95 12.08 8.22
N SER A 113 -22.28 12.16 8.09
CA SER A 113 -23.18 12.64 9.14
C SER A 113 -23.39 11.66 10.28
N TYR A 114 -23.18 10.37 10.04
CA TYR A 114 -23.40 9.30 11.01
C TYR A 114 -22.18 9.00 11.90
N LEU A 115 -21.04 9.67 11.70
CA LEU A 115 -19.87 9.52 12.57
C LEU A 115 -19.95 10.50 13.75
N SER A 116 -19.63 10.00 14.94
CA SER A 116 -19.40 10.82 16.12
C SER A 116 -18.18 11.75 15.91
N PRO A 117 -18.07 12.88 16.63
CA PRO A 117 -16.93 13.78 16.51
C PRO A 117 -15.58 13.10 16.75
N LEU A 118 -15.51 12.16 17.70
CA LEU A 118 -14.29 11.39 17.98
C LEU A 118 -13.90 10.47 16.82
N GLU A 119 -14.88 9.80 16.21
CA GLU A 119 -14.62 8.97 15.02
C GLU A 119 -14.16 9.82 13.84
N LYS A 120 -14.73 11.02 13.66
CA LYS A 120 -14.28 11.97 12.62
C LYS A 120 -12.84 12.39 12.85
N LEU A 121 -12.45 12.65 14.10
CA LEU A 121 -11.08 13.02 14.45
C LEU A 121 -10.10 11.88 14.15
N ASN A 122 -10.44 10.63 14.49
CA ASN A 122 -9.64 9.46 14.15
C ASN A 122 -9.56 9.24 12.63
N CYS A 123 -10.65 9.47 11.90
CA CYS A 123 -10.65 9.40 10.44
C CYS A 123 -9.72 10.45 9.82
N LEU A 124 -9.69 11.67 10.37
CA LEU A 124 -8.76 12.72 9.93
C LEU A 124 -7.31 12.31 10.19
N TYR A 125 -7.01 11.77 11.38
CA TYR A 125 -5.68 11.26 11.72
C TYR A 125 -5.21 10.21 10.71
N CYS A 126 -6.00 9.15 10.50
CA CYS A 126 -5.64 8.06 9.60
C CYS A 126 -5.57 8.51 8.13
N GLY A 127 -6.50 9.37 7.69
CA GLY A 127 -6.51 9.90 6.33
C GLY A 127 -5.30 10.77 6.05
N TYR A 128 -4.96 11.67 6.99
CA TYR A 128 -3.77 12.51 6.89
C TYR A 128 -2.49 11.68 6.90
N GLY A 129 -2.30 10.79 7.88
CA GLY A 129 -1.09 9.98 8.02
C GLY A 129 -0.81 9.10 6.81
N ASN A 130 -1.81 8.34 6.35
CA ASN A 130 -1.64 7.47 5.18
C ASN A 130 -1.43 8.28 3.90
N GLY A 131 -2.15 9.39 3.74
CA GLY A 131 -2.00 10.28 2.58
C GLY A 131 -0.60 10.89 2.51
N VAL A 132 -0.07 11.39 3.61
CA VAL A 132 1.29 11.96 3.67
C VAL A 132 2.35 10.89 3.37
N LEU A 133 2.23 9.69 3.94
CA LEU A 133 3.18 8.61 3.66
C LEU A 133 3.17 8.19 2.18
N ALA A 134 2.00 8.15 1.56
CA ALA A 134 1.88 7.86 0.13
C ALA A 134 2.49 8.99 -0.73
N TYR A 135 2.24 10.25 -0.37
CA TYR A 135 2.82 11.43 -1.01
C TYR A 135 4.35 11.43 -0.95
N VAL A 136 4.92 11.22 0.24
CA VAL A 136 6.37 11.17 0.45
C VAL A 136 7.00 10.00 -0.31
N ARG A 137 6.32 8.84 -0.32
CA ARG A 137 6.75 7.67 -1.09
C ARG A 137 6.78 7.94 -2.60
N GLU A 138 5.80 8.66 -3.12
CA GLU A 138 5.80 9.07 -4.53
C GLU A 138 6.99 9.99 -4.84
N ILE A 139 7.24 11.00 -4.01
CA ILE A 139 8.42 11.88 -4.14
C ILE A 139 9.69 11.04 -4.18
N ALA A 140 9.87 10.15 -3.18
CA ALA A 140 11.02 9.27 -3.09
C ALA A 140 11.17 8.37 -4.33
N SER A 141 10.08 7.88 -4.91
CA SER A 141 10.15 7.02 -6.10
C SER A 141 10.57 7.76 -7.37
N ARG A 142 10.17 9.03 -7.55
CA ARG A 142 10.65 9.87 -8.68
C ARG A 142 12.12 10.22 -8.49
N THR A 143 12.50 10.46 -7.25
CA THR A 143 13.87 10.68 -6.83
C THR A 143 14.75 9.44 -7.11
N GLU A 144 14.26 8.24 -6.77
CA GLU A 144 14.95 6.97 -7.01
C GLU A 144 15.12 6.69 -8.51
N GLU A 145 14.08 6.94 -9.32
CA GLU A 145 14.16 6.83 -10.78
C GLU A 145 15.22 7.76 -11.41
N ARG A 146 15.43 8.94 -10.83
CA ARG A 146 16.46 9.87 -11.28
C ARG A 146 17.86 9.38 -10.92
N TRP A 147 18.09 8.97 -9.67
CA TRP A 147 19.43 8.70 -9.15
C TRP A 147 19.88 7.24 -9.27
N CYS A 148 19.00 6.28 -9.03
CA CYS A 148 19.36 4.86 -9.00
C CYS A 148 18.21 3.97 -9.52
N PRO A 149 17.95 3.95 -10.84
CA PRO A 149 16.92 3.10 -11.44
C PRO A 149 17.38 1.63 -11.55
N ILE A 150 17.85 1.04 -10.44
CA ILE A 150 18.31 -0.35 -10.34
C ILE A 150 17.48 -1.06 -9.27
N LYS A 151 16.96 -2.24 -9.60
CA LYS A 151 16.22 -3.08 -8.64
C LYS A 151 17.14 -3.52 -7.51
N HIS A 152 16.62 -3.50 -6.29
CA HIS A 152 17.27 -4.14 -5.14
C HIS A 152 17.43 -5.66 -5.35
N GLY A 153 18.52 -6.23 -4.83
CA GLY A 153 18.75 -7.69 -4.87
C GLY A 153 17.70 -8.52 -4.13
N LYS A 154 16.97 -7.90 -3.19
CA LYS A 154 15.75 -8.47 -2.60
C LYS A 154 14.55 -7.63 -3.00
N ARG A 155 13.51 -8.28 -3.57
CA ARG A 155 12.29 -7.57 -3.98
C ARG A 155 11.56 -7.01 -2.74
N PRO A 156 11.29 -5.71 -2.68
CA PRO A 156 10.52 -5.12 -1.58
C PRO A 156 9.08 -5.65 -1.59
N LYS A 157 8.46 -5.78 -0.41
CA LYS A 157 7.09 -6.32 -0.25
C LYS A 157 6.04 -5.50 -1.02
N SER A 158 6.22 -4.19 -1.04
CA SER A 158 5.42 -3.26 -1.84
C SER A 158 6.42 -2.41 -2.61
N PRO A 159 6.68 -2.70 -3.90
CA PRO A 159 7.43 -1.79 -4.78
C PRO A 159 6.55 -0.59 -5.18
N HIS A 160 7.17 0.52 -5.59
CA HIS A 160 6.43 1.62 -6.22
C HIS A 160 6.17 1.30 -7.70
N SER A 161 5.27 2.02 -8.35
CA SER A 161 4.85 1.76 -9.75
C SER A 161 6.01 1.75 -10.76
N ARG A 162 7.02 2.61 -10.57
CA ARG A 162 8.21 2.69 -11.43
C ARG A 162 9.22 1.55 -11.24
N TYR A 163 9.09 0.73 -10.20
CA TYR A 163 10.16 -0.23 -9.85
C TYR A 163 10.34 -1.31 -10.90
N ASP A 164 9.27 -1.68 -11.62
CA ASP A 164 9.35 -2.71 -12.66
C ASP A 164 10.13 -2.23 -13.89
N SER A 165 10.21 -0.90 -14.13
CA SER A 165 10.99 -0.32 -15.23
C SER A 165 12.48 -0.14 -14.90
N PHE A 166 12.92 -0.51 -13.69
CA PHE A 166 14.33 -0.41 -13.28
C PHE A 166 15.16 -1.58 -13.82
N GLU A 167 16.45 -1.33 -14.01
CA GLU A 167 17.41 -2.35 -14.43
C GLU A 167 17.57 -3.43 -13.36
N ASN A 168 17.90 -4.65 -13.77
CA ASN A 168 18.03 -5.76 -12.84
C ASN A 168 19.26 -5.58 -11.93
N TYR A 169 19.17 -6.12 -10.72
CA TYR A 169 20.29 -6.10 -9.78
C TYR A 169 21.51 -6.80 -10.39
N GLY A 170 22.66 -6.11 -10.44
CA GLY A 170 23.90 -6.63 -11.00
C GLY A 170 24.03 -6.54 -12.53
N ASP A 171 23.05 -5.94 -13.23
CA ASP A 171 23.16 -5.70 -14.67
C ASP A 171 23.85 -4.37 -14.98
N GLU A 172 25.19 -4.40 -14.97
CA GLU A 172 26.02 -3.25 -15.30
C GLU A 172 25.77 -2.77 -16.73
N SER A 173 25.58 -3.70 -17.67
CA SER A 173 25.43 -3.39 -19.10
C SER A 173 24.12 -2.63 -19.39
N GLY A 174 23.00 -3.09 -18.81
CA GLY A 174 21.71 -2.42 -18.90
C GLY A 174 21.74 -1.02 -18.28
N TYR A 175 22.42 -0.88 -17.13
CA TYR A 175 22.57 0.41 -16.47
C TYR A 175 23.34 1.43 -17.32
N GLN A 176 24.50 1.04 -17.87
CA GLN A 176 25.30 1.94 -18.72
C GLN A 176 24.55 2.34 -20.00
N CYS A 177 23.83 1.40 -20.61
CA CYS A 177 23.00 1.70 -21.78
C CYS A 177 21.93 2.75 -21.46
N ARG A 178 21.22 2.61 -20.33
CA ARG A 178 20.24 3.61 -19.87
C ARG A 178 20.86 4.98 -19.62
N VAL A 179 22.04 5.03 -19.00
CA VAL A 179 22.73 6.30 -18.73
C VAL A 179 23.09 7.01 -20.05
N GLN A 180 23.61 6.28 -21.04
CA GLN A 180 23.92 6.82 -22.37
C GLN A 180 22.68 7.31 -23.13
N GLN A 181 21.54 6.61 -22.98
CA GLN A 181 20.27 7.07 -23.55
C GLN A 181 19.82 8.39 -22.93
N LYS A 182 19.91 8.53 -21.59
CA LYS A 182 19.57 9.77 -20.88
C LYS A 182 20.48 10.95 -21.21
N SER A 183 21.75 10.72 -21.58
CA SER A 183 22.68 11.80 -21.97
C SER A 183 22.48 12.29 -23.41
N SER A 184 21.76 11.53 -24.23
CA SER A 184 21.54 11.85 -25.66
C SER A 184 20.26 12.64 -25.90
N GLN A 185 19.54 13.03 -24.84
CA GLN A 185 18.22 13.66 -24.85
C GLN A 185 18.25 14.99 -24.11
#